data_AF-A0AAU0HHB0-F1
#
_entry.id   AF-A0AAU0HHB0-F1
#
_cell.length_a   1.000
_cell.length_b   1.000
_cell.length_c   1.000
_cell.angle_alpha   90.00
_cell.angle_beta   90.00
_cell.angle_gamma   90.00
#
_symmetry.space_group_name_H-M   'P 1'
#
loop_
_entity.id
_entity.type
_entity.pdbx_description
1 polymer ?
#
loop_
_entity_poly.entity_id
_entity_poly.type
_entity_poly.pdbx_seq_one_letter_code
_entity_poly.pdbx_strand_id
1 'polypeptide(L)'
;MKSKKLLPLFSGAIVGGLASIGSAAADCQDLTVKDDEIILYIDANCEGNIKIFGVGSHPHIGDWSDETSSIKVGKNVKATIYKDSNLSSPNESATLWNGDYPHLQWFGDEMSSVKVEAVEPGTQVITMFENDKDANQDRRQTFHRVAVGEYNAGDNPHQLLLADMMTMMFIPQGMKVTVWDEHKKQGASETYEAIDGARTINFADEGWNDMISSIKVDRVGYELYKVSTWKDKETLEADEKSTIGVGNTCSHDANASDAKTCSITVGYSEDTTTSFSWNEETSISAGLTVSENASVGVEGVGSVGEEVSVSTELTQSFGVGGEDSKTQQKSMSFTDEITVEPGEVIRGEVTAVKKKVKLYPLYHYRPVGSSSSKDEYTRKGTITVDSYADVEGTTTVIRSAALSNSAMIPSVMPGTILNIDEKHYTANKAYYLVLQKDGNLVVYDANDSFVWGSHNDANTPLNGKHAELKVSGNFVLEDGADNILWQTGIENPQARLAIENRQLKVVDKTNQTLWPKN
;
A
#
# COMPACT_ATOMS: atom_id res chain seq x y z
N MET A 1 -34.44 -14.61 -22.22
CA MET A 1 -35.19 -15.54 -21.34
C MET A 1 -34.20 -16.16 -20.37
N LYS A 2 -33.88 -15.52 -19.24
CA LYS A 2 -34.46 -15.72 -17.88
C LYS A 2 -34.68 -17.20 -17.51
N SER A 3 -33.83 -17.75 -16.64
CA SER A 3 -34.25 -18.11 -15.27
C SER A 3 -33.04 -18.30 -14.34
N LYS A 4 -32.93 -17.40 -13.35
CA LYS A 4 -32.20 -17.64 -12.10
C LYS A 4 -32.87 -18.82 -11.37
N LYS A 5 -32.09 -19.74 -10.81
CA LYS A 5 -32.55 -20.59 -9.70
C LYS A 5 -31.70 -20.28 -8.47
N LEU A 6 -32.36 -19.65 -7.50
CA LEU A 6 -31.89 -19.46 -6.13
C LEU A 6 -31.64 -20.83 -5.49
N LEU A 7 -30.53 -20.99 -4.77
CA LEU A 7 -30.44 -21.95 -3.69
C LEU A 7 -31.11 -21.35 -2.43
N PRO A 8 -31.94 -22.09 -1.69
CA PRO A 8 -32.38 -21.65 -0.38
C PRO A 8 -31.30 -21.95 0.67
N LEU A 9 -30.98 -20.95 1.47
CA LEU A 9 -30.43 -21.10 2.81
C LEU A 9 -31.42 -21.91 3.65
N PHE A 10 -31.01 -23.08 4.14
CA PHE A 10 -31.68 -23.71 5.28
C PHE A 10 -30.85 -23.44 6.53
N SER A 11 -31.27 -22.42 7.27
CA SER A 11 -31.02 -22.31 8.70
C SER A 11 -31.94 -23.34 9.36
N GLY A 12 -31.36 -24.46 9.80
CA GLY A 12 -32.03 -25.48 10.59
C GLY A 12 -31.44 -25.47 11.98
N ALA A 13 -32.08 -24.77 12.91
CA ALA A 13 -31.89 -25.01 14.34
C ALA A 13 -32.40 -26.42 14.63
N ILE A 14 -31.49 -27.38 14.84
CA ILE A 14 -31.84 -28.68 15.38
C ILE A 14 -31.94 -28.50 16.90
N VAL A 15 -33.17 -28.35 17.39
CA VAL A 15 -33.49 -28.54 18.81
C VAL A 15 -33.40 -30.04 19.09
N GLY A 16 -32.26 -30.49 19.61
CA GLY A 16 -32.01 -31.88 19.99
C GLY A 16 -32.75 -32.25 21.28
N GLY A 17 -33.43 -33.40 21.27
CA GLY A 17 -34.32 -33.86 22.33
C GLY A 17 -33.64 -34.17 23.67
N LEU A 18 -34.44 -34.03 24.74
CA LEU A 18 -34.13 -34.41 26.11
C LEU A 18 -33.79 -35.90 26.22
N ALA A 19 -32.53 -36.21 26.52
CA ALA A 19 -32.13 -37.51 27.04
C ALA A 19 -31.98 -37.40 28.56
N SER A 20 -32.82 -38.09 29.33
CA SER A 20 -32.65 -38.25 30.78
C SER A 20 -31.75 -39.46 31.04
N ILE A 21 -30.59 -39.23 31.63
CA ILE A 21 -29.68 -40.30 32.08
C ILE A 21 -29.79 -40.36 33.60
N GLY A 22 -30.10 -41.55 34.12
CA GLY A 22 -30.33 -41.79 35.54
C GLY A 22 -29.08 -41.60 36.41
N SER A 23 -29.35 -41.26 37.67
CA SER A 23 -28.41 -40.93 38.74
C SER A 23 -27.32 -41.99 39.01
N ALA A 24 -26.12 -41.71 38.51
CA ALA A 24 -24.86 -41.97 39.17
C ALA A 24 -24.08 -40.64 39.08
N ALA A 25 -23.33 -40.25 40.12
CA ALA A 25 -22.57 -39.00 40.11
C ALA A 25 -21.62 -39.02 38.91
N ALA A 26 -22.02 -38.32 37.84
CA ALA A 26 -21.32 -38.34 36.57
C ALA A 26 -20.11 -37.43 36.74
N ASP A 27 -18.92 -37.99 36.55
CA ASP A 27 -17.71 -37.20 36.49
C ASP A 27 -17.76 -36.38 35.18
N CYS A 28 -17.17 -35.19 35.16
CA CYS A 28 -17.20 -34.33 33.97
C CYS A 28 -16.47 -34.95 32.75
N GLN A 29 -15.96 -36.19 32.85
CA GLN A 29 -15.42 -36.96 31.73
C GLN A 29 -16.34 -38.05 31.15
N ASP A 30 -17.50 -38.34 31.77
CA ASP A 30 -18.30 -39.53 31.40
C ASP A 30 -19.06 -39.40 30.07
N LEU A 31 -19.47 -38.17 29.72
CA LEU A 31 -20.12 -37.87 28.45
C LEU A 31 -19.14 -37.15 27.50
N THR A 32 -18.79 -37.77 26.39
CA THR A 32 -17.89 -37.18 25.39
C THR A 32 -18.65 -36.17 24.51
N VAL A 33 -18.24 -34.90 24.57
CA VAL A 33 -18.71 -33.86 23.64
C VAL A 33 -18.11 -34.11 22.25
N LYS A 34 -18.89 -33.85 21.18
CA LYS A 34 -18.33 -33.89 19.82
C LYS A 34 -17.30 -32.77 19.64
N ASP A 35 -16.33 -32.98 18.76
CA ASP A 35 -15.23 -32.03 18.58
C ASP A 35 -15.72 -30.63 18.18
N ASP A 36 -16.86 -30.50 17.50
CA ASP A 36 -17.43 -29.26 16.96
C ASP A 36 -18.68 -28.73 17.70
N GLU A 37 -18.94 -29.25 18.91
CA GLU A 37 -20.10 -28.88 19.72
C GLU A 37 -19.68 -28.46 21.14
N ILE A 38 -20.62 -27.85 21.88
CA ILE A 38 -20.55 -27.67 23.32
C ILE A 38 -21.75 -28.31 24.01
N ILE A 39 -21.61 -28.60 25.29
CA ILE A 39 -22.69 -29.11 26.15
C ILE A 39 -22.79 -28.22 27.38
N LEU A 40 -23.94 -27.59 27.58
CA LEU A 40 -24.29 -26.87 28.80
C LEU A 40 -25.00 -27.81 29.77
N TYR A 41 -24.72 -27.64 31.06
CA TYR A 41 -25.29 -28.41 32.15
C TYR A 41 -25.94 -27.47 33.17
N ILE A 42 -27.12 -27.83 33.64
CA ILE A 42 -27.85 -27.05 34.65
C ILE A 42 -27.16 -27.10 36.02
N ASP A 43 -26.51 -28.21 36.34
CA ASP A 43 -25.80 -28.37 37.61
C ASP A 43 -24.28 -28.25 37.41
N ALA A 44 -23.56 -27.96 38.49
CA ALA A 44 -22.10 -28.00 38.49
C ALA A 44 -21.56 -29.43 38.29
N ASN A 45 -20.25 -29.57 38.05
CA ASN A 45 -19.57 -30.84 37.81
C ASN A 45 -20.05 -31.60 36.55
N CYS A 46 -20.72 -30.91 35.63
CA CYS A 46 -21.25 -31.49 34.39
C CYS A 46 -22.30 -32.58 34.67
N GLU A 47 -23.14 -32.31 35.67
CA GLU A 47 -24.27 -33.13 36.09
C GLU A 47 -25.61 -32.48 35.65
N GLY A 48 -26.71 -33.18 35.89
CA GLY A 48 -28.05 -32.67 35.62
C GLY A 48 -28.47 -32.73 34.14
N ASN A 49 -29.45 -31.91 33.79
CA ASN A 49 -29.96 -31.83 32.43
C ASN A 49 -28.94 -31.16 31.51
N ILE A 50 -28.91 -31.60 30.23
CA ILE A 50 -28.00 -31.05 29.21
C ILE A 50 -28.68 -30.30 28.05
N LYS A 51 -27.99 -29.32 27.48
CA LYS A 51 -28.29 -28.71 26.18
C LYS A 51 -27.04 -28.70 25.30
N ILE A 52 -27.19 -29.08 24.03
CA ILE A 52 -26.09 -29.18 23.07
C ILE A 52 -26.20 -28.06 22.04
N PHE A 53 -25.08 -27.38 21.77
CA PHE A 53 -25.00 -26.31 20.77
C PHE A 53 -23.84 -26.57 19.82
N GLY A 54 -24.09 -26.47 18.52
CA GLY A 54 -23.05 -26.48 17.49
C GLY A 54 -22.50 -25.08 17.20
N VAL A 55 -21.55 -25.01 16.25
CA VAL A 55 -20.98 -23.74 15.75
C VAL A 55 -22.08 -22.75 15.33
N GLY A 56 -22.02 -21.53 15.85
CA GLY A 56 -22.97 -20.47 15.55
C GLY A 56 -23.21 -19.50 16.71
N SER A 57 -24.07 -18.52 16.44
CA SER A 57 -24.56 -17.57 17.46
C SER A 57 -25.86 -18.08 18.05
N HIS A 58 -25.90 -18.24 19.37
CA HIS A 58 -27.08 -18.68 20.13
C HIS A 58 -27.51 -17.55 21.06
N PRO A 59 -28.31 -16.59 20.58
CA PRO A 59 -28.71 -15.40 21.34
C PRO A 59 -29.59 -15.72 22.55
N HIS A 60 -30.16 -16.93 22.62
CA HIS A 60 -30.92 -17.41 23.75
C HIS A 60 -30.59 -18.87 23.99
N ILE A 61 -30.23 -19.23 25.22
CA ILE A 61 -30.08 -20.65 25.63
C ILE A 61 -31.40 -21.26 26.13
N GLY A 62 -32.51 -20.52 26.00
CA GLY A 62 -33.87 -20.92 26.36
C GLY A 62 -34.14 -20.72 27.85
N ASP A 63 -35.00 -21.55 28.43
CA ASP A 63 -35.43 -21.46 29.85
C ASP A 63 -34.30 -21.68 30.88
N TRP A 64 -33.04 -21.82 30.45
CA TRP A 64 -31.86 -22.00 31.33
C TRP A 64 -30.98 -20.75 31.39
N SER A 65 -31.53 -19.60 30.98
CA SER A 65 -30.97 -18.30 31.34
C SER A 65 -30.74 -18.30 32.84
N ASP A 66 -29.51 -17.99 33.25
CA ASP A 66 -29.17 -17.84 34.67
C ASP A 66 -29.34 -19.16 35.48
N GLU A 67 -29.25 -20.31 34.80
CA GLU A 67 -29.31 -21.65 35.44
C GLU A 67 -28.16 -22.57 34.98
N THR A 68 -27.22 -22.07 34.17
CA THR A 68 -26.12 -22.90 33.65
C THR A 68 -24.92 -22.84 34.58
N SER A 69 -24.60 -23.97 35.22
CA SER A 69 -23.51 -24.05 36.21
C SER A 69 -22.21 -24.65 35.66
N SER A 70 -22.25 -25.45 34.58
CA SER A 70 -21.06 -26.06 34.00
C SER A 70 -21.16 -26.32 32.48
N ILE A 71 -20.01 -26.51 31.82
CA ILE A 71 -19.92 -26.61 30.36
C ILE A 71 -18.80 -27.55 29.90
N LYS A 72 -19.06 -28.29 28.83
CA LYS A 72 -18.03 -28.98 28.04
C LYS A 72 -17.86 -28.34 26.69
N VAL A 73 -16.62 -28.13 26.27
CA VAL A 73 -16.25 -27.50 24.99
C VAL A 73 -15.45 -28.47 24.14
N GLY A 74 -15.97 -28.78 22.95
CA GLY A 74 -15.34 -29.67 21.97
C GLY A 74 -13.95 -29.21 21.50
N LYS A 75 -13.13 -30.16 21.02
CA LYS A 75 -11.72 -29.93 20.67
C LYS A 75 -11.47 -28.92 19.55
N ASN A 76 -12.43 -28.76 18.65
CA ASN A 76 -12.35 -27.92 17.47
C ASN A 76 -13.24 -26.67 17.58
N VAL A 77 -13.72 -26.35 18.79
CA VAL A 77 -14.48 -25.11 19.05
C VAL A 77 -13.97 -24.38 20.28
N LYS A 78 -14.33 -23.10 20.36
CA LYS A 78 -14.33 -22.29 21.58
C LYS A 78 -15.73 -21.70 21.78
N ALA A 79 -16.10 -21.41 23.02
CA ALA A 79 -17.38 -20.81 23.37
C ALA A 79 -17.17 -19.48 24.08
N THR A 80 -17.74 -18.40 23.55
CA THR A 80 -17.87 -17.14 24.28
C THR A 80 -19.22 -17.12 24.97
N ILE A 81 -19.23 -17.16 26.30
CA ILE A 81 -20.43 -17.06 27.13
C ILE A 81 -20.67 -15.59 27.49
N TYR A 82 -21.94 -15.19 27.52
CA TYR A 82 -22.37 -13.84 27.81
C TYR A 82 -23.40 -13.88 28.93
N LYS A 83 -23.27 -12.95 29.88
CA LYS A 83 -24.25 -12.77 30.94
C LYS A 83 -25.65 -12.51 30.39
N ASP A 84 -25.80 -11.55 29.47
CA ASP A 84 -27.09 -11.19 28.92
C ASP A 84 -27.48 -12.03 27.69
N SER A 85 -28.78 -12.06 27.40
CA SER A 85 -29.32 -12.55 26.12
C SER A 85 -28.82 -11.74 24.92
N ASN A 86 -29.06 -12.22 23.70
CA ASN A 86 -28.72 -11.55 22.43
C ASN A 86 -27.23 -11.24 22.23
N LEU A 87 -26.33 -11.87 23.00
CA LEU A 87 -24.90 -11.58 22.98
C LEU A 87 -24.60 -10.09 23.31
N SER A 88 -25.47 -9.43 24.09
CA SER A 88 -25.45 -7.96 24.29
C SER A 88 -24.48 -7.47 25.36
N SER A 89 -23.87 -8.36 26.13
CA SER A 89 -22.95 -8.03 27.23
C SER A 89 -21.49 -8.40 26.92
N PRO A 90 -20.85 -7.84 25.86
CA PRO A 90 -19.46 -8.18 25.52
C PRO A 90 -18.47 -7.79 26.63
N ASN A 91 -18.83 -6.85 27.52
CA ASN A 91 -18.03 -6.47 28.69
C ASN A 91 -18.25 -7.37 29.92
N GLU A 92 -19.22 -8.28 29.86
CA GLU A 92 -19.48 -9.31 30.87
C GLU A 92 -19.53 -10.66 30.13
N SER A 93 -18.39 -11.02 29.52
CA SER A 93 -18.23 -12.24 28.73
C SER A 93 -16.87 -12.91 28.95
N ALA A 94 -16.83 -14.24 28.89
CA ALA A 94 -15.60 -15.03 28.87
C ALA A 94 -15.57 -15.98 27.68
N THR A 95 -14.37 -16.25 27.16
CA THR A 95 -14.16 -17.24 26.10
C THR A 95 -13.50 -18.49 26.66
N LEU A 96 -14.21 -19.59 26.59
CA LEU A 96 -13.80 -20.91 27.05
C LEU A 96 -13.28 -21.71 25.87
N TRP A 97 -12.04 -22.15 25.94
CA TRP A 97 -11.42 -23.03 24.94
C TRP A 97 -11.76 -24.49 25.24
N ASN A 98 -11.30 -25.42 24.41
CA ASN A 98 -11.60 -26.84 24.55
C ASN A 98 -11.27 -27.38 25.96
N GLY A 99 -12.23 -28.04 26.59
CA GLY A 99 -12.11 -28.54 27.95
C GLY A 99 -13.45 -28.82 28.61
N ASP A 100 -13.35 -29.51 29.74
CA ASP A 100 -14.46 -29.91 30.61
C ASP A 100 -14.48 -28.99 31.83
N TYR A 101 -15.33 -27.95 31.86
CA TYR A 101 -15.35 -26.93 32.92
C TYR A 101 -16.39 -27.30 33.99
N PRO A 102 -15.98 -27.83 35.16
CA PRO A 102 -16.92 -28.29 36.19
C PRO A 102 -17.63 -27.13 36.89
N HIS A 103 -17.01 -25.94 36.86
CA HIS A 103 -17.50 -24.71 37.44
C HIS A 103 -17.21 -23.54 36.51
N LEU A 104 -18.16 -22.60 36.43
CA LEU A 104 -18.05 -21.37 35.66
C LEU A 104 -17.68 -20.14 36.51
N GLN A 105 -17.39 -20.35 37.79
CA GLN A 105 -17.13 -19.28 38.76
C GLN A 105 -18.29 -18.29 38.75
N TRP A 106 -18.00 -16.99 38.68
CA TRP A 106 -19.03 -15.95 38.68
C TRP A 106 -19.98 -15.98 37.47
N PHE A 107 -19.69 -16.74 36.41
CA PHE A 107 -20.63 -17.00 35.30
C PHE A 107 -21.61 -18.14 35.56
N GLY A 108 -21.37 -18.93 36.61
CA GLY A 108 -22.30 -19.98 37.01
C GLY A 108 -23.65 -19.35 37.33
N ASP A 109 -24.71 -19.85 36.69
CA ASP A 109 -26.08 -19.37 36.87
C ASP A 109 -26.26 -17.88 36.53
N GLU A 110 -25.40 -17.31 35.69
CA GLU A 110 -25.48 -15.91 35.25
C GLU A 110 -25.47 -15.78 33.72
N MET A 111 -25.14 -16.85 32.99
CA MET A 111 -25.09 -16.78 31.53
C MET A 111 -26.47 -16.96 30.89
N SER A 112 -26.74 -16.16 29.85
CA SER A 112 -28.00 -16.19 29.10
C SER A 112 -27.84 -16.38 27.58
N SER A 113 -26.63 -16.19 27.05
CA SER A 113 -26.36 -16.45 25.63
C SER A 113 -24.93 -16.93 25.37
N VAL A 114 -24.73 -17.60 24.24
CA VAL A 114 -23.43 -18.20 23.89
C VAL A 114 -23.14 -18.09 22.40
N LYS A 115 -21.88 -17.83 22.07
CA LYS A 115 -21.37 -17.89 20.70
C LYS A 115 -20.33 -19.00 20.60
N VAL A 116 -20.56 -19.97 19.71
CA VAL A 116 -19.66 -21.09 19.46
C VAL A 116 -18.93 -20.85 18.15
N GLU A 117 -17.60 -20.81 18.20
CA GLU A 117 -16.75 -20.56 17.05
C GLU A 117 -15.84 -21.75 16.78
N ALA A 118 -15.71 -22.15 15.51
CA ALA A 118 -14.72 -23.14 15.12
C ALA A 118 -13.30 -22.60 15.33
N VAL A 119 -12.40 -23.46 15.80
CA VAL A 119 -10.97 -23.16 15.96
C VAL A 119 -10.14 -24.06 15.07
N GLU A 120 -8.97 -23.57 14.63
CA GLU A 120 -8.06 -24.38 13.85
C GLU A 120 -7.56 -25.56 14.72
N PRO A 121 -7.63 -26.82 14.24
CA PRO A 121 -7.13 -27.97 14.98
C PRO A 121 -5.66 -27.79 15.38
N GLY A 122 -5.33 -28.12 16.63
CA GLY A 122 -3.97 -27.95 17.16
C GLY A 122 -3.64 -26.54 17.64
N THR A 123 -4.62 -25.63 17.72
CA THR A 123 -4.41 -24.33 18.40
C THR A 123 -3.93 -24.55 19.84
N GLN A 124 -2.76 -24.02 20.17
CA GLN A 124 -2.18 -24.12 21.51
C GLN A 124 -2.90 -23.19 22.48
N VAL A 125 -3.16 -23.71 23.68
CA VAL A 125 -3.77 -22.99 24.79
C VAL A 125 -2.97 -23.20 26.06
N ILE A 126 -2.81 -22.16 26.86
CA ILE A 126 -2.34 -22.31 28.25
C ILE A 126 -3.50 -22.83 29.10
N THR A 127 -3.19 -23.47 30.22
CA THR A 127 -4.21 -23.90 31.19
C THR A 127 -3.88 -23.31 32.55
N MET A 128 -4.84 -22.61 33.14
CA MET A 128 -4.77 -22.00 34.47
C MET A 128 -5.65 -22.80 35.41
N PHE A 129 -5.22 -22.96 36.64
CA PHE A 129 -5.82 -23.84 37.63
C PHE A 129 -6.05 -23.07 38.92
N GLU A 130 -7.23 -23.27 39.52
CA GLU A 130 -7.59 -22.66 40.81
C GLU A 130 -6.72 -23.17 41.96
N ASN A 131 -6.27 -24.44 41.90
CA ASN A 131 -5.43 -25.05 42.93
C ASN A 131 -4.15 -25.64 42.32
N ASP A 132 -3.29 -26.21 43.17
CA ASP A 132 -1.99 -26.79 42.82
C ASP A 132 -2.06 -28.19 42.17
N LYS A 133 -3.26 -28.63 41.76
CA LYS A 133 -3.51 -29.91 41.12
C LYS A 133 -3.97 -29.70 39.69
N ASP A 134 -3.47 -30.53 38.78
CA ASP A 134 -4.00 -30.55 37.42
C ASP A 134 -5.38 -31.26 37.36
N ALA A 135 -6.06 -31.16 36.22
CA ALA A 135 -7.37 -31.77 36.01
C ALA A 135 -7.35 -33.32 36.06
N ASN A 136 -6.18 -33.97 36.03
CA ASN A 136 -6.08 -35.42 36.21
C ASN A 136 -6.02 -35.79 37.70
N GLN A 137 -5.41 -34.94 38.52
CA GLN A 137 -5.26 -35.09 39.97
C GLN A 137 -6.52 -34.65 40.72
N ASP A 138 -7.18 -33.59 40.26
CA ASP A 138 -8.47 -33.13 40.78
C ASP A 138 -9.41 -32.76 39.62
N ARG A 139 -10.33 -33.68 39.32
CA ARG A 139 -11.25 -33.58 38.18
C ARG A 139 -12.38 -32.57 38.40
N ARG A 140 -12.60 -32.13 39.64
CA ARG A 140 -13.65 -31.17 39.99
C ARG A 140 -13.13 -29.74 40.10
N GLN A 141 -11.82 -29.58 40.04
CA GLN A 141 -11.21 -28.26 40.15
C GLN A 141 -11.57 -27.38 38.96
N THR A 142 -11.79 -26.09 39.23
CA THR A 142 -11.91 -25.11 38.17
C THR A 142 -10.58 -24.92 37.47
N PHE A 143 -10.64 -24.91 36.14
CA PHE A 143 -9.54 -24.44 35.32
C PHE A 143 -10.07 -23.49 34.26
N HIS A 144 -9.17 -22.71 33.68
CA HIS A 144 -9.48 -21.89 32.53
C HIS A 144 -8.41 -22.02 31.47
N ARG A 145 -8.82 -22.04 30.20
CA ARG A 145 -7.93 -22.20 29.05
C ARG A 145 -8.07 -21.03 28.13
N VAL A 146 -6.94 -20.54 27.66
CA VAL A 146 -6.88 -19.41 26.73
C VAL A 146 -5.74 -19.59 25.72
N ALA A 147 -5.95 -19.10 24.51
CA ALA A 147 -4.90 -19.03 23.49
C ALA A 147 -4.14 -17.70 23.54
N VAL A 148 -3.29 -17.47 22.55
CA VAL A 148 -2.62 -16.17 22.31
C VAL A 148 -3.64 -15.04 22.32
N GLY A 149 -3.35 -13.99 23.08
CA GLY A 149 -4.24 -12.86 23.29
C GLY A 149 -3.98 -12.11 24.59
N GLU A 150 -4.76 -11.07 24.83
CA GLU A 150 -4.76 -10.30 26.07
C GLU A 150 -6.09 -10.51 26.78
N TYR A 151 -6.05 -10.77 28.08
CA TYR A 151 -7.23 -11.13 28.88
C TYR A 151 -7.28 -10.27 30.14
N ASN A 152 -8.48 -9.77 30.44
CA ASN A 152 -8.74 -8.73 31.44
C ASN A 152 -7.91 -7.45 31.19
N ALA A 153 -7.54 -7.21 29.93
CA ALA A 153 -6.68 -6.10 29.51
C ALA A 153 -7.47 -4.85 29.08
N GLY A 154 -8.79 -4.98 28.87
CA GLY A 154 -9.70 -3.91 28.46
C GLY A 154 -10.75 -3.60 29.53
N ASP A 155 -11.93 -3.17 29.08
CA ASP A 155 -13.05 -2.82 29.99
C ASP A 155 -13.87 -4.02 30.47
N ASN A 156 -13.61 -5.21 29.91
CA ASN A 156 -14.19 -6.47 30.38
C ASN A 156 -13.26 -7.07 31.46
N PRO A 157 -13.61 -7.04 32.76
CA PRO A 157 -12.78 -7.58 33.85
C PRO A 157 -12.92 -9.11 34.03
N HIS A 158 -13.66 -9.73 33.13
CA HIS A 158 -14.43 -10.93 33.34
C HIS A 158 -14.04 -12.02 32.32
N GLN A 159 -12.99 -11.78 31.52
CA GLN A 159 -12.49 -12.67 30.47
C GLN A 159 -11.75 -13.89 31.05
N LEU A 160 -11.17 -13.74 32.24
CA LEU A 160 -10.55 -14.82 33.01
C LEU A 160 -11.50 -15.27 34.12
N LEU A 161 -11.86 -16.56 34.13
CA LEU A 161 -12.69 -17.13 35.21
C LEU A 161 -11.97 -17.13 36.56
N LEU A 162 -10.64 -17.16 36.55
CA LEU A 162 -9.78 -17.35 37.73
C LEU A 162 -8.99 -16.08 38.10
N ALA A 163 -9.41 -14.90 37.63
CA ALA A 163 -8.76 -13.66 38.06
C ALA A 163 -8.76 -13.59 39.59
N ASP A 164 -7.59 -13.32 40.17
CA ASP A 164 -7.35 -13.27 41.63
C ASP A 164 -7.60 -14.60 42.37
N MET A 165 -7.57 -15.73 41.65
CA MET A 165 -7.80 -17.09 42.18
C MET A 165 -6.87 -18.13 41.54
N MET A 166 -5.82 -17.69 40.83
CA MET A 166 -4.90 -18.60 40.13
C MET A 166 -3.77 -19.08 41.03
N THR A 167 -3.70 -20.40 41.21
CA THR A 167 -2.63 -21.07 41.97
C THR A 167 -1.61 -21.75 41.06
N MET A 168 -2.01 -22.31 39.91
CA MET A 168 -1.10 -23.01 39.01
C MET A 168 -1.37 -22.68 37.53
N MET A 169 -0.32 -22.67 36.71
CA MET A 169 -0.43 -22.49 35.26
C MET A 169 0.46 -23.47 34.50
N PHE A 170 -0.10 -24.10 33.46
CA PHE A 170 0.62 -24.88 32.46
C PHE A 170 0.76 -24.09 31.16
N ILE A 171 2.00 -23.87 30.75
CA ILE A 171 2.39 -23.18 29.51
C ILE A 171 3.03 -24.21 28.57
N PRO A 172 2.35 -24.60 27.47
CA PRO A 172 2.95 -25.40 26.41
C PRO A 172 4.22 -24.75 25.84
N GLN A 173 5.08 -25.60 25.26
CA GLN A 173 6.30 -25.12 24.61
C GLN A 173 6.01 -24.08 23.52
N GLY A 174 6.86 -23.06 23.51
CA GLY A 174 6.87 -21.98 22.55
C GLY A 174 5.84 -20.88 22.83
N MET A 175 5.39 -20.79 24.08
CA MET A 175 4.54 -19.70 24.56
C MET A 175 5.22 -18.91 25.68
N LYS A 176 4.84 -17.63 25.73
CA LYS A 176 5.22 -16.68 26.76
C LYS A 176 3.97 -16.14 27.40
N VAL A 177 3.94 -16.09 28.72
CA VAL A 177 2.85 -15.48 29.46
C VAL A 177 3.41 -14.38 30.34
N THR A 178 2.89 -13.16 30.18
CA THR A 178 3.09 -12.08 31.15
C THR A 178 1.83 -11.96 31.99
N VAL A 179 2.00 -11.88 33.31
CA VAL A 179 0.93 -11.77 34.30
C VAL A 179 1.04 -10.44 35.04
N TRP A 180 -0.10 -9.92 35.51
CA TRP A 180 -0.21 -8.68 36.27
C TRP A 180 -1.14 -8.87 37.48
N ASP A 181 -0.83 -8.18 38.58
CA ASP A 181 -1.63 -8.19 39.82
C ASP A 181 -2.80 -7.20 39.83
N GLU A 182 -2.96 -6.44 38.75
CA GLU A 182 -4.11 -5.59 38.51
C GLU A 182 -4.70 -5.85 37.12
N HIS A 183 -5.96 -5.45 36.93
CA HIS A 183 -6.61 -5.46 35.63
C HIS A 183 -5.93 -4.46 34.67
N LYS A 184 -6.26 -4.56 33.38
CA LYS A 184 -5.77 -3.63 32.33
C LYS A 184 -4.24 -3.63 32.18
N LYS A 185 -3.58 -4.72 32.61
CA LYS A 185 -2.12 -4.90 32.55
C LYS A 185 -1.37 -3.84 33.36
N GLN A 186 -1.90 -3.54 34.56
CA GLN A 186 -1.34 -2.56 35.49
C GLN A 186 -0.72 -3.25 36.71
N GLY A 187 -0.13 -2.48 37.62
CA GLY A 187 0.50 -3.02 38.83
C GLY A 187 1.83 -3.75 38.58
N ALA A 188 2.18 -4.64 39.50
CA ALA A 188 3.35 -5.50 39.39
C ALA A 188 3.15 -6.52 38.26
N SER A 189 4.25 -6.97 37.65
CA SER A 189 4.18 -7.98 36.58
C SER A 189 5.34 -8.96 36.59
N GLU A 190 5.09 -10.19 36.13
CA GLU A 190 6.11 -11.22 35.93
C GLU A 190 5.93 -11.89 34.56
N THR A 191 7.02 -12.41 33.97
CA THR A 191 6.98 -13.06 32.66
C THR A 191 7.56 -14.46 32.69
N TYR A 192 6.80 -15.41 32.14
CA TYR A 192 7.16 -16.81 32.07
C TYR A 192 7.24 -17.28 30.63
N GLU A 193 8.42 -17.75 30.23
CA GLU A 193 8.67 -18.31 28.90
C GLU A 193 8.85 -19.84 28.98
N ALA A 194 8.32 -20.54 27.98
CA ALA A 194 8.42 -21.99 27.83
C ALA A 194 9.17 -22.34 26.53
N ILE A 195 10.44 -21.95 26.40
CA ILE A 195 11.23 -22.16 25.17
C ILE A 195 11.71 -23.62 25.04
N ASP A 196 12.31 -24.14 26.11
CA ASP A 196 12.95 -25.47 26.15
C ASP A 196 12.00 -26.56 26.69
N GLY A 197 10.79 -26.58 26.16
CA GLY A 197 9.72 -27.50 26.56
C GLY A 197 8.58 -26.81 27.31
N ALA A 198 7.53 -27.58 27.61
CA ALA A 198 6.40 -27.09 28.37
C ALA A 198 6.81 -26.79 29.83
N ARG A 199 6.19 -25.77 30.42
CA ARG A 199 6.47 -25.29 31.77
C ARG A 199 5.20 -25.33 32.62
N THR A 200 5.32 -25.86 33.84
CA THR A 200 4.28 -25.73 34.88
C THR A 200 4.79 -24.75 35.93
N ILE A 201 3.95 -23.82 36.35
CA ILE A 201 4.24 -22.80 37.35
C ILE A 201 3.30 -23.00 38.52
N ASN A 202 3.86 -23.07 39.72
CA ASN A 202 3.10 -22.97 40.97
C ASN A 202 3.27 -21.55 41.51
N PHE A 203 2.20 -20.76 41.53
CA PHE A 203 2.25 -19.36 41.92
C PHE A 203 2.44 -19.17 43.43
N ALA A 204 2.17 -20.19 44.26
CA ALA A 204 2.55 -20.16 45.67
C ALA A 204 4.08 -20.14 45.86
N ASP A 205 4.80 -20.90 45.03
CA ASP A 205 6.28 -20.95 45.08
C ASP A 205 6.91 -19.67 44.52
N GLU A 206 6.24 -19.02 43.57
CA GLU A 206 6.72 -17.80 42.90
C GLU A 206 6.24 -16.50 43.59
N GLY A 207 5.37 -16.58 44.61
CA GLY A 207 4.85 -15.42 45.34
C GLY A 207 3.73 -14.65 44.62
N TRP A 208 3.02 -15.31 43.71
CA TRP A 208 1.94 -14.75 42.88
C TRP A 208 0.56 -15.41 43.12
N ASN A 209 0.45 -16.26 44.16
CA ASN A 209 -0.75 -17.06 44.41
C ASN A 209 -1.99 -16.20 44.59
N ASP A 210 -3.03 -16.45 43.79
CA ASP A 210 -4.31 -15.74 43.85
C ASP A 210 -4.19 -14.23 43.66
N MET A 211 -3.09 -13.75 43.06
CA MET A 211 -2.85 -12.31 42.87
C MET A 211 -3.10 -11.84 41.45
N ILE A 212 -3.19 -12.75 40.47
CA ILE A 212 -3.13 -12.39 39.05
C ILE A 212 -4.51 -11.98 38.54
N SER A 213 -4.69 -10.71 38.17
CA SER A 213 -5.95 -10.17 37.66
C SER A 213 -6.01 -10.03 36.12
N SER A 214 -4.86 -9.91 35.45
CA SER A 214 -4.79 -9.85 33.98
C SER A 214 -3.55 -10.51 33.40
N ILE A 215 -3.65 -11.00 32.15
CA ILE A 215 -2.55 -11.71 31.49
C ILE A 215 -2.45 -11.36 30.00
N LYS A 216 -1.27 -11.63 29.45
CA LYS A 216 -0.97 -11.59 28.01
C LYS A 216 -0.26 -12.86 27.63
N VAL A 217 -0.80 -13.56 26.65
CA VAL A 217 -0.23 -14.78 26.09
C VAL A 217 0.32 -14.47 24.71
N ASP A 218 1.63 -14.60 24.56
CA ASP A 218 2.39 -14.40 23.33
C ASP A 218 3.03 -15.74 22.90
N ARG A 219 3.52 -15.82 21.66
CA ARG A 219 4.38 -16.92 21.18
C ARG A 219 5.85 -16.53 21.34
N VAL A 220 6.71 -17.48 21.69
CA VAL A 220 8.16 -17.31 21.83
C VAL A 220 8.90 -18.57 21.38
N GLY A 221 10.19 -18.50 21.07
CA GLY A 221 10.99 -19.69 20.77
C GLY A 221 10.64 -20.37 19.44
N TYR A 222 10.04 -19.63 18.50
CA TYR A 222 9.81 -20.08 17.13
C TYR A 222 10.60 -19.23 16.13
N GLU A 223 11.20 -19.87 15.13
CA GLU A 223 11.84 -19.23 13.98
C GLU A 223 10.98 -19.40 12.73
N LEU A 224 10.91 -18.35 11.90
CA LEU A 224 10.33 -18.44 10.57
C LEU A 224 11.28 -19.27 9.70
N TYR A 225 10.81 -20.38 9.15
CA TYR A 225 11.69 -21.26 8.38
C TYR A 225 11.22 -21.48 6.93
N LYS A 226 10.00 -21.01 6.60
CA LYS A 226 9.39 -21.13 5.28
C LYS A 226 8.23 -20.13 5.12
N VAL A 227 8.01 -19.58 3.93
CA VAL A 227 6.69 -19.07 3.50
C VAL A 227 6.25 -19.81 2.25
N SER A 228 4.96 -20.06 2.18
CA SER A 228 4.26 -20.57 1.00
C SER A 228 3.06 -19.68 0.67
N THR A 229 2.16 -20.09 -0.20
CA THR A 229 0.91 -19.37 -0.46
C THR A 229 -0.28 -20.19 0.01
N TRP A 230 -1.25 -19.56 0.66
CA TRP A 230 -2.51 -20.21 1.07
C TRP A 230 -3.68 -19.92 0.13
N LYS A 231 -3.49 -18.97 -0.80
CA LYS A 231 -4.46 -18.60 -1.83
C LYS A 231 -3.71 -18.04 -3.04
N ASP A 232 -4.26 -18.29 -4.23
CA ASP A 232 -3.74 -17.71 -5.46
C ASP A 232 -3.79 -16.18 -5.43
N LYS A 233 -2.83 -15.54 -6.10
CA LYS A 233 -2.80 -14.08 -6.23
C LYS A 233 -4.11 -13.56 -6.83
N GLU A 234 -4.59 -12.42 -6.33
CA GLU A 234 -5.81 -11.77 -6.80
C GLU A 234 -5.44 -10.44 -7.43
N THR A 235 -5.76 -10.26 -8.72
CA THR A 235 -5.64 -8.97 -9.38
C THR A 235 -6.86 -8.13 -9.04
N LEU A 236 -6.63 -6.98 -8.42
CA LEU A 236 -7.65 -5.98 -8.15
C LEU A 236 -7.89 -5.13 -9.40
N GLU A 237 -9.04 -4.46 -9.41
CA GLU A 237 -9.43 -3.53 -10.47
C GLU A 237 -8.32 -2.52 -10.78
N ALA A 238 -8.21 -2.23 -12.08
CA ALA A 238 -7.24 -1.29 -12.60
C ALA A 238 -7.56 0.14 -12.15
N ASP A 239 -6.52 0.89 -11.75
CA ASP A 239 -6.59 2.34 -11.64
C ASP A 239 -6.53 2.96 -13.06
N GLU A 240 -6.76 4.27 -13.16
CA GLU A 240 -6.75 5.04 -14.42
C GLU A 240 -5.42 4.87 -15.21
N LYS A 241 -5.47 4.95 -16.55
CA LYS A 241 -4.26 4.93 -17.39
C LYS A 241 -3.30 6.04 -16.92
N SER A 242 -2.07 5.68 -16.56
CA SER A 242 -1.05 6.63 -16.11
C SER A 242 0.18 6.56 -17.00
N THR A 243 0.76 7.71 -17.35
CA THR A 243 2.07 7.77 -18.01
C THR A 243 3.13 7.27 -17.04
N ILE A 244 3.79 6.17 -17.38
CA ILE A 244 4.79 5.50 -16.54
C ILE A 244 6.23 5.76 -17.02
N GLY A 245 6.39 6.34 -18.21
CA GLY A 245 7.69 6.73 -18.76
C GLY A 245 7.53 7.67 -19.95
N VAL A 246 8.54 8.49 -20.21
CA VAL A 246 8.64 9.36 -21.38
C VAL A 246 9.86 8.90 -22.17
N GLY A 247 9.68 8.58 -23.46
CA GLY A 247 10.75 8.18 -24.35
C GLY A 247 11.55 9.37 -24.89
N ASN A 248 12.55 9.06 -25.74
CA ASN A 248 13.44 10.05 -26.32
C ASN A 248 12.70 11.17 -27.04
N THR A 249 13.25 12.38 -26.92
CA THR A 249 12.83 13.52 -27.72
C THR A 249 13.61 13.51 -29.03
N CYS A 250 12.94 13.38 -30.17
CA CYS A 250 13.56 13.73 -31.45
C CYS A 250 13.17 15.17 -31.78
N SER A 251 14.18 16.03 -31.94
CA SER A 251 14.04 17.38 -32.46
C SER A 251 14.75 17.47 -33.81
N HIS A 252 14.17 18.28 -34.70
CA HIS A 252 14.81 18.67 -35.95
C HIS A 252 15.07 20.17 -35.96
N ASP A 253 16.23 20.58 -36.49
CA ASP A 253 16.61 21.99 -36.55
C ASP A 253 15.54 22.77 -37.34
N ALA A 254 15.06 23.88 -36.76
CA ALA A 254 14.10 24.76 -37.40
C ALA A 254 14.61 25.38 -38.71
N ASN A 255 15.93 25.35 -38.94
CA ASN A 255 16.57 25.87 -40.15
C ASN A 255 16.95 24.79 -41.17
N ALA A 256 16.61 23.51 -40.93
CA ALA A 256 16.92 22.43 -41.86
C ALA A 256 16.05 22.49 -43.14
N SER A 257 16.61 22.07 -44.28
CA SER A 257 15.93 22.10 -45.59
C SER A 257 15.03 20.90 -45.86
N ASP A 258 15.30 19.77 -45.20
CA ASP A 258 14.68 18.47 -45.52
C ASP A 258 14.26 17.76 -44.24
N ALA A 259 13.17 17.00 -44.29
CA ALA A 259 12.69 16.20 -43.17
C ALA A 259 13.70 15.12 -42.75
N LYS A 260 13.73 14.81 -41.45
CA LYS A 260 14.62 13.81 -40.87
C LYS A 260 13.81 12.63 -40.34
N THR A 261 14.18 11.40 -40.70
CA THR A 261 13.60 10.20 -40.07
C THR A 261 14.28 9.94 -38.74
N CYS A 262 13.48 9.85 -37.68
CA CYS A 262 13.91 9.46 -36.35
C CYS A 262 13.31 8.11 -35.98
N SER A 263 14.12 7.26 -35.36
CA SER A 263 13.63 6.05 -34.70
C SER A 263 13.43 6.38 -33.22
N ILE A 264 12.19 6.35 -32.75
CA ILE A 264 11.89 6.46 -31.31
C ILE A 264 11.72 5.04 -30.81
N THR A 265 12.68 4.59 -30.01
CA THR A 265 12.58 3.33 -29.27
C THR A 265 12.26 3.63 -27.83
N VAL A 266 11.19 3.03 -27.32
CA VAL A 266 10.84 3.09 -25.90
C VAL A 266 10.83 1.67 -25.33
N GLY A 267 11.73 1.44 -24.38
CA GLY A 267 11.86 0.18 -23.66
C GLY A 267 11.03 0.21 -22.38
N TYR A 268 10.31 -0.87 -22.13
CA TYR A 268 9.69 -1.16 -20.84
C TYR A 268 10.27 -2.48 -20.34
N SER A 269 10.81 -2.47 -19.14
CA SER A 269 11.19 -3.68 -18.39
C SER A 269 10.50 -3.66 -17.03
N GLU A 270 9.72 -4.70 -16.75
CA GLU A 270 9.21 -5.01 -15.41
C GLU A 270 9.98 -6.21 -14.88
N ASP A 271 10.74 -5.98 -13.81
CA ASP A 271 11.36 -7.04 -13.03
C ASP A 271 10.56 -7.22 -11.74
N THR A 272 9.47 -8.00 -11.79
CA THR A 272 8.75 -8.33 -10.55
C THR A 272 9.51 -9.45 -9.85
N THR A 273 10.27 -9.08 -8.82
CA THR A 273 10.88 -10.03 -7.89
C THR A 273 9.97 -10.13 -6.68
N THR A 274 9.31 -11.26 -6.47
CA THR A 274 8.75 -11.58 -5.15
C THR A 274 9.79 -12.39 -4.41
N SER A 275 10.60 -11.72 -3.59
CA SER A 275 11.47 -12.39 -2.63
C SER A 275 10.80 -12.35 -1.26
N PHE A 276 10.86 -13.48 -0.57
CA PHE A 276 10.48 -13.57 0.82
C PHE A 276 11.74 -13.95 1.59
N SER A 277 12.30 -13.01 2.35
CA SER A 277 13.47 -13.28 3.20
C SER A 277 13.02 -13.67 4.61
N TRP A 278 13.81 -14.53 5.26
CA TRP A 278 13.57 -14.99 6.62
C TRP A 278 14.77 -14.62 7.48
N ASN A 279 14.70 -13.49 8.21
CA ASN A 279 14.99 -13.35 9.65
C ASN A 279 15.04 -11.87 10.10
N GLU A 280 14.61 -11.65 11.35
CA GLU A 280 14.45 -10.41 12.15
C GLU A 280 13.63 -9.25 11.58
N GLU A 281 13.58 -9.03 10.27
CA GLU A 281 12.65 -8.08 9.65
C GLU A 281 12.15 -8.64 8.31
N THR A 282 10.83 -8.84 8.20
CA THR A 282 10.17 -9.36 7.00
C THR A 282 10.17 -8.27 5.93
N SER A 283 11.01 -8.36 4.90
CA SER A 283 10.95 -7.45 3.76
C SER A 283 10.17 -8.06 2.59
N ILE A 284 9.33 -7.24 1.97
CA ILE A 284 8.76 -7.47 0.64
C ILE A 284 9.39 -6.38 -0.22
N SER A 285 10.37 -6.73 -1.04
CA SER A 285 10.85 -5.82 -2.07
C SER A 285 10.05 -6.06 -3.34
N ALA A 286 9.32 -5.05 -3.79
CA ALA A 286 8.85 -4.96 -5.16
C ALA A 286 9.65 -3.82 -5.79
N GLY A 287 10.79 -4.18 -6.39
CA GLY A 287 11.62 -3.22 -7.11
C GLY A 287 11.05 -3.00 -8.51
N LEU A 288 10.81 -1.74 -8.87
CA LEU A 288 10.56 -1.33 -10.24
C LEU A 288 11.83 -0.64 -10.75
N THR A 289 12.64 -1.35 -11.53
CA THR A 289 13.82 -0.78 -12.18
C THR A 289 13.47 -0.40 -13.62
N VAL A 290 13.28 0.90 -13.86
CA VAL A 290 13.21 1.45 -15.21
C VAL A 290 14.64 1.75 -15.64
N SER A 291 15.15 1.02 -16.64
CA SER A 291 16.47 1.29 -17.24
C SER A 291 16.29 1.92 -18.61
N GLU A 292 16.87 3.11 -18.79
CA GLU A 292 16.82 3.88 -20.03
C GLU A 292 18.05 3.54 -20.88
N ASN A 293 17.85 3.06 -22.11
CA ASN A 293 18.92 2.98 -23.10
C ASN A 293 18.48 3.76 -24.34
N ALA A 294 18.96 5.01 -24.43
CA ALA A 294 18.82 5.83 -25.61
C ALA A 294 20.14 5.80 -26.41
N SER A 295 20.12 5.28 -27.63
CA SER A 295 21.23 5.45 -28.57
C SER A 295 20.75 6.19 -29.81
N VAL A 296 21.36 7.34 -30.10
CA VAL A 296 21.24 8.02 -31.39
C VAL A 296 22.47 7.63 -32.22
N GLY A 297 22.23 6.90 -33.31
CA GLY A 297 23.22 6.70 -34.37
C GLY A 297 22.96 7.67 -35.51
N VAL A 298 23.90 8.57 -35.79
CA VAL A 298 23.99 9.27 -37.07
C VAL A 298 25.18 8.67 -37.81
N GLU A 299 25.01 8.29 -39.07
CA GLU A 299 26.12 7.77 -39.87
C GLU A 299 27.21 8.87 -39.97
N GLY A 300 28.35 8.66 -39.29
CA GLY A 300 29.51 9.56 -39.30
C GLY A 300 29.69 10.51 -38.11
N VAL A 301 28.78 10.58 -37.12
CA VAL A 301 28.99 11.36 -35.89
C VAL A 301 28.60 10.52 -34.69
N GLY A 302 29.57 10.28 -33.78
CA GLY A 302 29.46 9.35 -32.67
C GLY A 302 28.25 9.58 -31.76
N SER A 303 27.80 8.49 -31.13
CA SER A 303 26.69 8.43 -30.19
C SER A 303 27.01 9.17 -28.88
N VAL A 304 26.16 10.12 -28.49
CA VAL A 304 26.15 10.68 -27.14
C VAL A 304 24.86 10.18 -26.46
N GLY A 305 25.03 9.30 -25.48
CA GLY A 305 23.94 8.85 -24.61
C GLY A 305 23.95 9.67 -23.32
N GLU A 306 22.79 10.16 -22.90
CA GLU A 306 22.58 10.68 -21.57
C GLU A 306 21.64 9.70 -20.84
N GLU A 307 22.10 9.22 -19.69
CA GLU A 307 21.41 8.23 -18.87
C GLU A 307 20.58 9.00 -17.85
N VAL A 308 19.26 9.08 -18.04
CA VAL A 308 18.36 9.50 -16.97
C VAL A 308 17.80 8.23 -16.35
N SER A 309 17.82 8.15 -15.03
CA SER A 309 17.26 7.03 -14.30
C SER A 309 16.14 7.58 -13.44
N VAL A 310 14.90 7.22 -13.76
CA VAL A 310 13.78 7.37 -12.84
C VAL A 310 13.52 6.01 -12.21
N SER A 311 14.31 5.68 -11.19
CA SER A 311 13.99 4.57 -10.31
C SER A 311 12.90 5.02 -9.34
N THR A 312 11.76 4.32 -9.34
CA THR A 312 10.90 4.29 -8.16
C THR A 312 11.13 2.95 -7.49
N GLU A 313 12.26 2.87 -6.81
CA GLU A 313 12.51 1.79 -5.86
C GLU A 313 11.60 2.01 -4.65
N LEU A 314 10.56 1.18 -4.49
CA LEU A 314 10.00 0.97 -3.17
C LEU A 314 10.82 -0.11 -2.47
N THR A 315 12.03 0.27 -2.06
CA THR A 315 12.92 -0.60 -1.29
C THR A 315 12.54 -0.50 0.18
N GLN A 316 11.72 -1.44 0.66
CA GLN A 316 11.73 -1.75 2.09
C GLN A 316 12.73 -2.88 2.29
N SER A 317 14.00 -2.52 2.43
CA SER A 317 15.09 -3.46 2.70
C SER A 317 15.26 -3.65 4.19
N PHE A 318 15.27 -4.91 4.64
CA PHE A 318 16.01 -5.30 5.84
C PHE A 318 16.49 -6.76 5.70
N GLY A 319 17.78 -6.97 5.96
CA GLY A 319 18.37 -8.25 6.38
C GLY A 319 18.68 -9.31 5.30
N VAL A 320 19.79 -10.04 5.51
CA VAL A 320 20.50 -10.89 4.55
C VAL A 320 20.21 -12.39 4.77
N GLY A 321 19.96 -13.15 3.69
CA GLY A 321 20.25 -14.59 3.60
C GLY A 321 19.06 -15.51 3.27
N GLY A 322 19.24 -16.34 2.24
CA GLY A 322 18.35 -17.45 1.83
C GLY A 322 17.10 -16.99 1.07
N GLU A 323 17.09 -17.19 -0.25
CA GLU A 323 16.09 -16.63 -1.17
C GLU A 323 15.29 -17.75 -1.85
N ASP A 324 13.96 -17.69 -1.81
CA ASP A 324 13.11 -18.34 -2.80
C ASP A 324 12.46 -17.21 -3.60
N SER A 325 13.14 -16.81 -4.68
CA SER A 325 12.71 -15.73 -5.56
C SER A 325 12.05 -16.33 -6.80
N LYS A 326 10.84 -15.86 -7.09
CA LYS A 326 10.27 -16.00 -8.43
C LYS A 326 10.37 -14.65 -9.11
N THR A 327 11.32 -14.55 -10.03
CA THR A 327 11.47 -13.41 -10.92
C THR A 327 10.62 -13.65 -12.17
N GLN A 328 9.69 -12.75 -12.44
CA GLN A 328 9.09 -12.64 -13.77
C GLN A 328 9.66 -11.39 -14.42
N GLN A 329 10.39 -11.61 -15.51
CA GLN A 329 10.93 -10.55 -16.34
C GLN A 329 10.02 -10.39 -17.55
N LYS A 330 9.41 -9.22 -17.67
CA LYS A 330 8.64 -8.84 -18.87
C LYS A 330 9.30 -7.63 -19.48
N SER A 331 9.94 -7.83 -20.63
CA SER A 331 10.49 -6.76 -21.43
C SER A 331 9.69 -6.61 -22.72
N MET A 332 9.47 -5.35 -23.11
CA MET A 332 8.94 -5.00 -24.41
C MET A 332 9.62 -3.73 -24.89
N SER A 333 9.94 -3.69 -26.17
CA SER A 333 10.49 -2.54 -26.84
C SER A 333 9.55 -2.15 -27.96
N PHE A 334 9.10 -0.91 -27.95
CA PHE A 334 8.36 -0.34 -29.07
C PHE A 334 9.30 0.56 -29.86
N THR A 335 9.49 0.27 -31.14
CA THR A 335 10.25 1.11 -32.06
C THR A 335 9.30 1.59 -33.13
N ASP A 336 9.18 2.91 -33.27
CA ASP A 336 8.41 3.55 -34.33
C ASP A 336 9.32 4.47 -35.13
N GLU A 337 9.20 4.44 -36.46
CA GLU A 337 9.94 5.33 -37.36
C GLU A 337 9.06 6.51 -37.72
N ILE A 338 9.48 7.70 -37.32
CA ILE A 338 8.68 8.92 -37.47
C ILE A 338 9.49 9.94 -38.24
N THR A 339 8.90 10.45 -39.31
CA THR A 339 9.43 11.58 -40.07
C THR A 339 9.18 12.86 -39.29
N VAL A 340 10.24 13.63 -39.03
CA VAL A 340 10.22 14.88 -38.27
C VAL A 340 10.55 16.02 -39.22
N GLU A 341 9.60 16.94 -39.37
CA GLU A 341 9.77 18.13 -40.21
C GLU A 341 10.61 19.20 -39.48
N PRO A 342 11.24 20.15 -40.21
CA PRO A 342 12.05 21.21 -39.60
C PRO A 342 11.26 21.98 -38.51
N GLY A 343 11.81 22.03 -37.29
CA GLY A 343 11.20 22.69 -36.14
C GLY A 343 10.24 21.83 -35.31
N GLU A 344 9.93 20.60 -35.74
CA GLU A 344 9.11 19.69 -34.93
C GLU A 344 9.93 19.07 -33.78
N VAL A 345 9.25 18.93 -32.64
CA VAL A 345 9.75 18.19 -31.49
C VAL A 345 8.75 17.09 -31.18
N ILE A 346 9.19 15.85 -31.29
CA ILE A 346 8.39 14.65 -31.03
C ILE A 346 8.89 13.98 -29.75
N ARG A 347 7.96 13.67 -28.85
CA ARG A 347 8.22 12.86 -27.65
C ARG A 347 7.41 11.58 -27.74
N GLY A 348 8.04 10.43 -27.48
CA GLY A 348 7.32 9.20 -27.20
C GLY A 348 6.89 9.18 -25.72
N GLU A 349 5.74 8.60 -25.40
CA GLU A 349 5.33 8.34 -24.02
C GLU A 349 4.95 6.86 -23.88
N VAL A 350 5.17 6.28 -22.71
CA VAL A 350 4.62 4.97 -22.35
C VAL A 350 3.55 5.18 -21.30
N THR A 351 2.34 4.78 -21.65
CA THR A 351 1.22 4.77 -20.72
C THR A 351 0.96 3.32 -20.31
N ALA A 352 0.85 3.06 -19.01
CA ALA A 352 0.47 1.73 -18.52
C ALA A 352 -0.74 1.84 -17.61
N VAL A 353 -1.50 0.77 -17.58
CA VAL A 353 -2.61 0.62 -16.65
C VAL A 353 -2.04 0.08 -15.34
N LYS A 354 -2.03 0.92 -14.31
CA LYS A 354 -1.67 0.52 -12.95
C LYS A 354 -2.75 -0.43 -12.42
N LYS A 355 -2.36 -1.63 -11.99
CA LYS A 355 -3.21 -2.58 -11.29
C LYS A 355 -2.66 -2.79 -9.88
N LYS A 356 -3.51 -3.27 -8.98
CA LYS A 356 -3.07 -3.77 -7.68
C LYS A 356 -3.17 -5.29 -7.67
N VAL A 357 -2.20 -5.95 -7.06
CA VAL A 357 -2.20 -7.40 -6.88
C VAL A 357 -2.16 -7.69 -5.39
N LYS A 358 -3.12 -8.48 -4.92
CA LYS A 358 -3.09 -9.07 -3.59
C LYS A 358 -2.35 -10.41 -3.63
N LEU A 359 -1.42 -10.57 -2.71
CA LEU A 359 -0.69 -11.80 -2.45
C LEU A 359 -1.09 -12.37 -1.09
N TYR A 360 -1.06 -13.69 -0.96
CA TYR A 360 -1.55 -14.41 0.22
C TYR A 360 -0.47 -15.34 0.78
N PRO A 361 0.58 -14.78 1.42
CA PRO A 361 1.64 -15.58 2.04
C PRO A 361 1.10 -16.37 3.24
N LEU A 362 1.59 -17.60 3.40
CA LEU A 362 1.42 -18.47 4.55
C LEU A 362 2.79 -18.66 5.20
N TYR A 363 3.01 -17.98 6.32
CA TYR A 363 4.23 -18.05 7.12
C TYR A 363 4.25 -19.32 7.93
N HIS A 364 5.37 -20.04 7.91
CA HIS A 364 5.59 -21.30 8.61
C HIS A 364 6.71 -21.12 9.63
N TYR A 365 6.37 -21.33 10.88
CA TYR A 365 7.26 -21.20 12.02
C TYR A 365 7.49 -22.58 12.64
N ARG A 366 8.71 -22.83 13.09
CA ARG A 366 9.08 -24.04 13.83
C ARG A 366 9.81 -23.66 15.12
N PRO A 367 9.86 -24.54 16.13
CA PRO A 367 10.66 -24.27 17.33
C PRO A 367 12.12 -24.00 16.95
N VAL A 368 12.75 -23.02 17.60
CA VAL A 368 14.15 -22.66 17.38
C VAL A 368 15.03 -23.90 17.55
N GLY A 369 15.90 -24.17 16.57
CA GLY A 369 16.77 -25.35 16.57
C GLY A 369 16.11 -26.66 16.11
N SER A 370 14.81 -26.68 15.81
CA SER A 370 14.15 -27.85 15.20
C SER A 370 14.53 -27.98 13.73
N SER A 371 14.81 -29.20 13.28
CA SER A 371 14.96 -29.53 11.85
C SER A 371 13.68 -30.12 11.23
N SER A 372 12.61 -30.27 12.03
CA SER A 372 11.35 -30.89 11.60
C SER A 372 10.19 -29.89 11.62
N SER A 373 9.17 -30.14 10.81
CA SER A 373 7.88 -29.43 10.85
C SER A 373 6.95 -29.93 11.96
N LYS A 374 7.48 -30.74 12.89
CA LYS A 374 6.73 -31.18 14.06
C LYS A 374 6.48 -29.95 14.94
N ASP A 375 5.22 -29.75 15.32
CA ASP A 375 4.76 -28.56 16.06
C ASP A 375 4.89 -27.24 15.26
N GLU A 376 4.86 -27.35 13.94
CA GLU A 376 4.81 -26.20 13.03
C GLU A 376 3.57 -25.34 13.29
N TYR A 377 3.80 -24.03 13.34
CA TYR A 377 2.75 -23.03 13.41
C TYR A 377 2.69 -22.26 12.10
N THR A 378 1.48 -22.03 11.58
CA THR A 378 1.30 -21.24 10.37
C THR A 378 0.52 -19.96 10.62
N ARG A 379 0.89 -18.88 9.93
CA ARG A 379 0.19 -17.59 9.97
C ARG A 379 -0.15 -17.15 8.55
N LYS A 380 -1.42 -16.83 8.31
CA LYS A 380 -1.89 -16.27 7.04
C LYS A 380 -1.61 -14.76 7.00
N GLY A 381 -1.03 -14.27 5.92
CA GLY A 381 -0.88 -12.85 5.63
C GLY A 381 -1.66 -12.42 4.38
N THR A 382 -1.77 -11.11 4.19
CA THR A 382 -2.28 -10.50 2.96
C THR A 382 -1.45 -9.26 2.67
N ILE A 383 -0.88 -9.20 1.47
CA ILE A 383 -0.06 -8.09 1.00
C ILE A 383 -0.73 -7.52 -0.25
N THR A 384 -0.77 -6.20 -0.39
CA THR A 384 -1.19 -5.56 -1.64
C THR A 384 0.02 -4.86 -2.23
N VAL A 385 0.37 -5.20 -3.47
CA VAL A 385 1.44 -4.57 -4.25
C VAL A 385 0.85 -3.90 -5.49
N ASP A 386 1.46 -2.81 -5.93
CA ASP A 386 1.18 -2.23 -7.23
C ASP A 386 1.87 -3.08 -8.32
N SER A 387 1.21 -3.32 -9.45
CA SER A 387 1.71 -4.09 -10.60
C SER A 387 1.11 -3.53 -11.90
N TYR A 388 1.77 -3.70 -13.05
CA TYR A 388 1.25 -3.19 -14.34
C TYR A 388 0.91 -4.37 -15.26
N ALA A 389 -0.38 -4.68 -15.41
CA ALA A 389 -0.76 -5.90 -16.14
C ALA A 389 -0.78 -5.74 -17.67
N ASP A 390 -1.16 -4.56 -18.15
CA ASP A 390 -1.30 -4.27 -19.58
C ASP A 390 -0.52 -3.00 -19.89
N VAL A 391 0.66 -3.19 -20.46
CA VAL A 391 1.44 -2.10 -21.05
C VAL A 391 1.04 -2.02 -22.51
N GLU A 392 0.31 -0.98 -22.85
CA GLU A 392 0.05 -0.60 -24.23
C GLU A 392 1.05 0.50 -24.58
N GLY A 393 2.00 0.22 -25.48
CA GLY A 393 2.82 1.27 -26.07
C GLY A 393 1.93 2.16 -26.93
N THR A 394 1.63 3.37 -26.47
CA THR A 394 0.97 4.38 -27.29
C THR A 394 1.97 5.47 -27.61
N THR A 395 2.42 5.55 -28.87
CA THR A 395 3.16 6.70 -29.36
C THR A 395 2.21 7.90 -29.41
N THR A 396 2.14 8.67 -28.33
CA THR A 396 1.45 9.95 -28.36
C THR A 396 2.36 10.93 -29.09
N VAL A 397 2.12 11.16 -30.37
CA VAL A 397 2.75 12.28 -31.07
C VAL A 397 2.15 13.55 -30.48
N ILE A 398 2.78 14.08 -29.43
CA ILE A 398 2.59 15.48 -29.08
C ILE A 398 3.23 16.22 -30.24
N ARG A 399 2.42 16.59 -31.23
CA ARG A 399 2.76 17.69 -32.11
C ARG A 399 2.74 18.92 -31.21
N SER A 400 3.82 19.11 -30.45
CA SER A 400 4.43 20.42 -30.38
C SER A 400 4.79 20.70 -31.82
N ALA A 401 3.78 21.10 -32.59
CA ALA A 401 4.01 22.19 -33.47
C ALA A 401 4.79 23.18 -32.57
N ALA A 402 6.09 23.32 -32.83
CA ALA A 402 6.42 24.62 -33.35
C ALA A 402 5.39 24.87 -34.44
N LEU A 403 4.20 25.37 -34.03
CA LEU A 403 3.51 26.33 -34.83
C LEU A 403 4.68 27.19 -35.25
N SER A 404 4.88 27.38 -36.54
CA SER A 404 5.52 28.60 -37.00
C SER A 404 4.72 29.71 -36.30
N ASN A 405 5.09 30.02 -35.06
CA ASN A 405 4.40 30.91 -34.15
C ASN A 405 4.89 32.30 -34.49
N SER A 406 5.19 32.52 -35.78
CA SER A 406 5.48 33.77 -36.43
C SER A 406 4.25 34.63 -36.24
N ALA A 407 4.27 35.31 -35.11
CA ALA A 407 3.23 36.21 -34.71
C ALA A 407 3.75 37.60 -35.04
N MET A 408 3.24 38.16 -36.13
CA MET A 408 3.57 39.52 -36.54
C MET A 408 3.23 40.51 -35.43
N ILE A 409 4.00 41.59 -35.35
CA ILE A 409 3.73 42.72 -34.48
C ILE A 409 3.05 43.80 -35.35
N PRO A 410 1.71 43.80 -35.50
CA PRO A 410 1.02 44.64 -36.48
C PRO A 410 1.13 46.13 -36.20
N SER A 411 1.44 46.53 -34.95
CA SER A 411 1.65 47.93 -34.59
C SER A 411 3.00 48.49 -35.03
N VAL A 412 3.95 47.64 -35.44
CA VAL A 412 5.28 48.08 -35.92
C VAL A 412 5.34 47.93 -37.43
N MET A 413 5.05 49.01 -38.13
CA MET A 413 5.18 49.13 -39.59
C MET A 413 6.45 49.90 -39.96
N PRO A 414 6.96 49.82 -41.20
CA PRO A 414 8.07 50.66 -41.64
C PRO A 414 7.79 52.16 -41.39
N GLY A 415 8.73 52.84 -40.74
CA GLY A 415 8.62 54.20 -40.19
C GLY A 415 8.13 54.28 -38.74
N THR A 416 7.89 53.15 -38.06
CA THR A 416 7.45 53.15 -36.66
C THR A 416 8.63 53.27 -35.72
N ILE A 417 8.59 54.29 -34.87
CA ILE A 417 9.49 54.47 -33.73
C ILE A 417 8.83 53.82 -32.50
N LEU A 418 9.57 52.97 -31.80
CA LEU A 418 9.15 52.35 -30.54
C LEU A 418 9.55 53.27 -29.39
N ASN A 419 8.57 53.81 -28.69
CA ASN A 419 8.82 54.65 -27.52
C ASN A 419 9.19 53.78 -26.30
N ILE A 420 9.95 54.38 -25.39
CA ILE A 420 10.32 53.73 -24.13
C ILE A 420 9.06 53.33 -23.35
N ASP A 421 9.06 52.10 -22.84
CA ASP A 421 7.98 51.42 -22.12
C ASP A 421 6.69 51.16 -22.91
N GLU A 422 6.64 51.51 -24.19
CA GLU A 422 5.50 51.18 -25.05
C GLU A 422 5.55 49.69 -25.44
N LYS A 423 4.52 48.92 -25.07
CA LYS A 423 4.40 47.49 -25.41
C LYS A 423 3.77 47.32 -26.79
N HIS A 424 4.52 46.73 -27.72
CA HIS A 424 4.03 46.35 -29.05
C HIS A 424 3.73 44.85 -29.10
N TYR A 425 2.44 44.51 -29.10
CA TYR A 425 1.99 43.13 -29.04
C TYR A 425 1.99 42.45 -30.40
N THR A 426 2.28 41.17 -30.39
CA THR A 426 1.99 40.25 -31.48
C THR A 426 0.48 40.18 -31.75
N ALA A 427 0.08 39.84 -32.98
CA ALA A 427 -1.33 39.83 -33.40
C ALA A 427 -2.22 38.90 -32.54
N ASN A 428 -1.66 37.77 -32.08
CA ASN A 428 -2.33 36.83 -31.17
C ASN A 428 -2.13 37.20 -29.68
N LYS A 429 -1.41 38.28 -29.39
CA LYS A 429 -1.06 38.77 -28.04
C LYS A 429 -0.29 37.76 -27.17
N ALA A 430 0.33 36.75 -27.78
CA ALA A 430 1.14 35.76 -27.05
C ALA A 430 2.48 36.33 -26.56
N TYR A 431 2.98 37.37 -27.24
CA TYR A 431 4.22 38.08 -26.93
C TYR A 431 4.07 39.59 -27.12
N TYR A 432 4.95 40.37 -26.49
CA TYR A 432 5.13 41.79 -26.77
C TYR A 432 6.60 42.19 -26.81
N LEU A 433 6.92 43.19 -27.64
CA LEU A 433 8.22 43.84 -27.76
C LEU A 433 8.17 45.20 -27.06
N VAL A 434 9.20 45.54 -26.27
CA VAL A 434 9.29 46.81 -25.56
C VAL A 434 10.72 47.31 -25.49
N LEU A 435 10.94 48.62 -25.69
CA LEU A 435 12.20 49.28 -25.35
C LEU A 435 12.13 49.74 -23.89
N GLN A 436 12.96 49.20 -23.02
CA GLN A 436 12.95 49.51 -21.59
C GLN A 436 13.72 50.81 -21.29
N LYS A 437 13.44 51.44 -20.13
CA LYS A 437 14.12 52.67 -19.69
C LYS A 437 15.64 52.57 -19.61
N ASP A 438 16.15 51.38 -19.30
CA ASP A 438 17.57 51.07 -19.23
C ASP A 438 18.23 50.89 -20.62
N GLY A 439 17.45 50.97 -21.70
CA GLY A 439 17.96 50.85 -23.07
C GLY A 439 18.04 49.42 -23.60
N ASN A 440 17.48 48.43 -22.88
CA ASN A 440 17.31 47.07 -23.40
C ASN A 440 16.05 46.97 -24.26
N LEU A 441 16.16 46.41 -25.47
CA LEU A 441 15.01 46.05 -26.28
C LEU A 441 14.66 44.58 -26.01
N VAL A 442 13.47 44.33 -25.45
CA VAL A 442 13.13 43.02 -24.88
C VAL A 442 11.81 42.49 -25.42
N VAL A 443 11.76 41.18 -25.63
CA VAL A 443 10.54 40.41 -25.87
C VAL A 443 10.16 39.68 -24.59
N TYR A 444 8.88 39.76 -24.25
CA TYR A 444 8.26 38.99 -23.17
C TYR A 444 7.08 38.18 -23.71
N ASP A 445 6.73 37.09 -23.03
CA ASP A 445 5.48 36.38 -23.29
C ASP A 445 4.29 37.00 -22.53
N ALA A 446 3.09 36.46 -22.75
CA ALA A 446 1.85 36.95 -22.16
C ALA A 446 1.82 36.91 -20.61
N ASN A 447 2.71 36.14 -19.97
CA ASN A 447 2.85 36.05 -18.52
C ASN A 447 3.98 36.95 -17.98
N ASP A 448 4.44 37.93 -18.79
CA ASP A 448 5.58 38.82 -18.49
C ASP A 448 6.90 38.04 -18.23
N SER A 449 7.03 36.79 -18.72
CA SER A 449 8.28 36.04 -18.63
C SER A 449 9.25 36.43 -19.75
N PHE A 450 10.53 36.58 -19.41
CA PHE A 450 11.58 36.97 -20.36
C PHE A 450 11.72 35.95 -21.50
N VAL A 451 11.85 36.44 -22.73
CA VAL A 451 11.94 35.62 -23.94
C VAL A 451 13.25 35.86 -24.69
N TRP A 452 13.56 37.12 -25.01
CA TRP A 452 14.73 37.54 -25.79
C TRP A 452 15.07 39.00 -25.48
N GLY A 453 16.34 39.42 -25.53
CA GLY A 453 16.74 40.82 -25.34
C GLY A 453 17.98 41.25 -26.13
N SER A 454 18.02 42.50 -26.60
CA SER A 454 19.15 43.03 -27.38
C SER A 454 20.48 43.01 -26.62
N HIS A 455 20.45 43.20 -25.31
CA HIS A 455 21.64 43.08 -24.48
C HIS A 455 22.07 41.62 -24.31
N ASN A 456 21.13 40.73 -24.01
CA ASN A 456 21.38 39.34 -23.64
C ASN A 456 21.75 38.46 -24.84
N ASP A 457 21.07 38.65 -25.97
CA ASP A 457 21.16 37.80 -27.15
C ASP A 457 22.01 38.41 -28.27
N ALA A 458 22.07 39.75 -28.34
CA ALA A 458 22.82 40.48 -29.36
C ALA A 458 24.01 41.29 -28.80
N ASN A 459 24.35 41.15 -27.51
CA ASN A 459 25.46 41.83 -26.84
C ASN A 459 25.47 43.36 -27.02
N THR A 460 24.29 43.97 -27.13
CA THR A 460 24.16 45.42 -27.36
C THR A 460 24.30 46.20 -26.04
N PRO A 461 24.95 47.37 -26.00
CA PRO A 461 25.01 48.20 -24.80
C PRO A 461 23.62 48.66 -24.30
N LEU A 462 23.45 48.73 -22.97
CA LEU A 462 22.23 49.18 -22.27
C LEU A 462 22.15 50.72 -22.23
N ASN A 463 22.12 51.35 -23.40
CA ASN A 463 21.96 52.81 -23.52
C ASN A 463 21.08 53.22 -24.72
N GLY A 464 20.34 52.27 -25.31
CA GLY A 464 19.35 52.55 -26.34
C GLY A 464 18.32 53.58 -25.90
N LYS A 465 17.97 54.48 -26.82
CA LYS A 465 16.94 55.50 -26.61
C LYS A 465 15.87 55.50 -27.69
N HIS A 466 16.19 54.96 -28.87
CA HIS A 466 15.25 54.86 -29.99
C HIS A 466 15.39 53.49 -30.65
N ALA A 467 14.28 52.82 -30.92
CA ALA A 467 14.24 51.67 -31.81
C ALA A 467 13.27 51.96 -32.94
N GLU A 468 13.65 51.69 -34.18
CA GLU A 468 12.84 52.01 -35.35
C GLU A 468 12.95 50.91 -36.41
N LEU A 469 11.80 50.50 -36.97
CA LEU A 469 11.77 49.78 -38.24
C LEU A 469 11.80 50.83 -39.35
N LYS A 470 12.98 51.15 -39.88
CA LYS A 470 13.14 52.19 -40.91
C LYS A 470 12.33 51.83 -42.16
N VAL A 471 11.96 52.82 -42.98
CA VAL A 471 11.21 52.62 -44.24
C VAL A 471 11.93 51.68 -45.23
N SER A 472 13.26 51.58 -45.11
CA SER A 472 14.06 50.64 -45.90
C SER A 472 13.85 49.18 -45.52
N GLY A 473 13.26 48.90 -44.35
CA GLY A 473 13.11 47.57 -43.78
C GLY A 473 14.19 47.20 -42.77
N ASN A 474 15.17 48.07 -42.56
CA ASN A 474 16.20 47.87 -41.56
C ASN A 474 15.64 48.21 -40.17
N PHE A 475 15.58 47.24 -39.29
CA PHE A 475 15.27 47.47 -37.88
C PHE A 475 16.55 47.84 -37.12
N VAL A 476 16.52 49.00 -36.44
CA VAL A 476 17.68 49.65 -35.83
C VAL A 476 17.38 50.03 -34.39
N LEU A 477 18.36 49.85 -33.51
CA LEU A 477 18.40 50.36 -32.14
C LEU A 477 19.51 51.42 -32.05
N GLU A 478 19.15 52.64 -31.65
CA GLU A 478 20.00 53.84 -31.64
C GLU A 478 20.09 54.42 -30.21
N ASP A 479 21.22 55.08 -29.90
CA ASP A 479 21.40 55.83 -28.67
C ASP A 479 20.72 57.23 -28.73
N GLY A 480 20.89 58.04 -27.68
CA GLY A 480 20.31 59.39 -27.62
C GLY A 480 20.97 60.42 -28.53
N ALA A 481 22.06 60.07 -29.22
CA ALA A 481 22.74 60.89 -30.22
C ALA A 481 22.58 60.32 -31.64
N ASP A 482 21.59 59.43 -31.83
CA ASP A 482 21.27 58.74 -33.08
C ASP A 482 22.40 57.84 -33.63
N ASN A 483 23.34 57.40 -32.77
CA ASN A 483 24.31 56.39 -33.17
C ASN A 483 23.67 55.00 -33.12
N ILE A 484 23.88 54.20 -34.17
CA ILE A 484 23.39 52.81 -34.23
C ILE A 484 24.16 51.94 -33.24
N LEU A 485 23.44 51.40 -32.26
CA LEU A 485 23.93 50.42 -31.29
C LEU A 485 23.82 49.00 -31.84
N TRP A 486 22.73 48.72 -32.55
CA TRP A 486 22.46 47.43 -33.18
C TRP A 486 21.51 47.58 -34.35
N GLN A 487 21.62 46.72 -35.37
CA GLN A 487 20.72 46.73 -36.52
C GLN A 487 20.65 45.35 -37.19
N THR A 488 19.56 45.12 -37.90
CA THR A 488 19.31 43.86 -38.64
C THR A 488 19.98 43.82 -40.02
N GLY A 489 20.27 44.98 -40.61
CA GLY A 489 20.91 45.08 -41.94
C GLY A 489 20.05 44.56 -43.09
N ILE A 490 18.72 44.57 -42.91
CA ILE A 490 17.74 44.17 -43.92
C ILE A 490 17.32 45.38 -44.75
N GLU A 491 17.35 45.22 -46.07
CA GLU A 491 16.91 46.22 -47.03
C GLU A 491 15.72 45.65 -47.81
N ASN A 492 14.55 45.72 -47.21
CA ASN A 492 13.27 45.32 -47.80
C ASN A 492 12.14 46.23 -47.31
N PRO A 493 11.60 47.15 -48.14
CA PRO A 493 10.53 48.06 -47.72
C PRO A 493 9.21 47.39 -47.33
N GLN A 494 9.09 46.08 -47.53
CA GLN A 494 7.95 45.26 -47.11
C GLN A 494 8.25 44.44 -45.85
N ALA A 495 9.38 44.69 -45.19
CA ALA A 495 9.77 44.03 -43.95
C ALA A 495 8.79 44.32 -42.81
N ARG A 496 8.59 43.32 -41.97
CA ARG A 496 7.75 43.37 -40.78
C ARG A 496 8.47 42.69 -39.62
N LEU A 497 8.19 43.14 -38.40
CA LEU A 497 8.66 42.43 -37.21
C LEU A 497 7.70 41.29 -36.86
N ALA A 498 8.26 40.14 -36.52
CA ALA A 498 7.54 39.00 -36.00
C ALA A 498 8.33 38.42 -34.82
N ILE A 499 7.61 37.74 -33.92
CA ILE A 499 8.25 36.83 -32.98
C ILE A 499 8.02 35.43 -33.52
N GLU A 500 9.06 34.65 -33.72
CA GLU A 500 8.96 33.26 -34.15
C GLU A 500 9.91 32.43 -33.29
N ASN A 501 9.44 31.28 -32.79
CA ASN A 501 10.23 30.40 -31.93
C ASN A 501 10.90 31.14 -30.76
N ARG A 502 10.16 32.04 -30.10
CA ARG A 502 10.65 32.82 -28.95
C ARG A 502 11.86 33.72 -29.27
N GLN A 503 12.02 34.14 -30.53
CA GLN A 503 13.05 35.09 -30.96
C GLN A 503 12.44 36.22 -31.80
N LEU A 504 13.05 37.40 -31.73
CA LEU A 504 12.72 38.50 -32.63
C LEU A 504 13.19 38.15 -34.06
N LYS A 505 12.33 38.38 -35.05
CA LYS A 505 12.63 38.19 -36.47
C LYS A 505 12.18 39.38 -37.31
N VAL A 506 12.84 39.55 -38.44
CA VAL A 506 12.35 40.38 -39.55
C VAL A 506 11.87 39.44 -40.64
N VAL A 507 10.63 39.60 -41.10
CA VAL A 507 10.01 38.76 -42.14
C VAL A 507 9.54 39.62 -43.31
N ASP A 508 9.37 39.01 -44.49
CA ASP A 508 8.80 39.67 -45.67
C ASP A 508 7.25 39.58 -45.70
N LYS A 509 6.63 40.09 -46.79
CA LYS A 509 5.17 40.06 -46.97
C LYS A 509 4.56 38.65 -47.08
N THR A 510 5.38 37.63 -47.31
CA THR A 510 4.98 36.22 -47.40
C THR A 510 5.32 35.44 -46.11
N ASN A 511 5.74 36.15 -45.05
CA ASN A 511 6.22 35.61 -43.78
C ASN A 511 7.54 34.81 -43.89
N GLN A 512 8.32 35.00 -44.97
CA GLN A 512 9.64 34.43 -45.06
C GLN A 512 10.62 35.19 -44.15
N THR A 513 11.42 34.48 -43.35
CA THR A 513 12.45 35.09 -42.50
C THR A 513 13.53 35.79 -43.34
N LEU A 514 13.73 37.07 -43.09
CA LEU A 514 14.81 37.90 -43.65
C LEU A 514 15.97 38.05 -42.67
N TRP A 515 15.67 38.11 -41.36
CA TRP A 515 16.67 38.16 -40.28
C TRP A 515 16.25 37.26 -39.11
N PRO A 516 17.18 36.48 -38.50
CA PRO A 516 18.62 36.43 -38.79
C PRO A 516 18.93 35.86 -40.18
N LYS A 517 20.06 36.26 -40.78
CA LYS A 517 20.54 35.68 -42.05
C LYS A 517 21.11 34.30 -41.74
N ASN A 518 20.64 33.26 -42.43
CA ASN A 518 21.21 31.91 -42.37
C ASN A 518 22.64 31.88 -42.91
#